data_AF-A0A7S2ISR5-F1
#
_entry.id   AF-A0A7S2ISR5-F1
#
_cell.length_a   1.000
_cell.length_b   1.000
_cell.length_c   1.000
_cell.angle_alpha   90.00
_cell.angle_beta   90.00
_cell.angle_gamma   90.00
#
_symmetry.space_group_name_H-M   'P 1'
#
loop_
_entity.id
_entity.type
_entity.pdbx_description
1 polymer ?
#
loop_
_entity_poly.entity_id
_entity_poly.type
_entity_poly.pdbx_seq_one_letter_code
_entity_poly.pdbx_strand_id
1 'polypeptide(L)'
;FTRPWVLVEIVSAIRWCIPVLLVTVEKAGSKFEFPTDSFYEKLGAGKEMKKEDEAVLAECGITCEEVVNALKSVLKRIAVPYSPHKSGVIRRAELQALLEEVSLREEQVGGQESVKMSRSS
;
A
#
# COMPACT_ATOMS: atom_id res chain seq x y z
N PHE A 1 13.55 0.13 -9.92
CA PHE A 1 12.37 -0.70 -9.60
C PHE A 1 12.06 -1.64 -10.79
N THR A 2 11.42 -2.78 -10.61
CA THR A 2 11.17 -3.74 -11.72
C THR A 2 9.71 -3.79 -12.18
N ARG A 3 8.80 -3.05 -11.52
CA ARG A 3 7.35 -3.08 -11.80
C ARG A 3 6.71 -1.69 -11.59
N PRO A 4 6.89 -0.74 -12.52
CA PRO A 4 6.36 0.63 -12.38
C PRO A 4 4.83 0.65 -12.23
N TRP A 5 4.12 -0.26 -12.89
CA TRP A 5 2.66 -0.39 -12.76
C TRP A 5 2.19 -0.68 -11.33
N VAL A 6 2.97 -1.37 -10.52
CA VAL A 6 2.62 -1.60 -9.11
C VAL A 6 2.64 -0.28 -8.33
N LEU A 7 3.56 0.62 -8.65
CA LEU A 7 3.61 1.95 -8.04
C LEU A 7 2.42 2.80 -8.50
N VAL A 8 2.06 2.73 -9.78
CA VAL A 8 0.86 3.38 -10.33
C VAL A 8 -0.39 2.90 -9.59
N GLU A 9 -0.54 1.59 -9.40
CA GLU A 9 -1.67 1.00 -8.66
C GLU A 9 -1.73 1.48 -7.22
N ILE A 10 -0.59 1.49 -6.50
CA ILE A 10 -0.52 1.95 -5.12
C ILE A 10 -0.89 3.43 -5.02
N VAL A 11 -0.30 4.30 -5.84
CA VAL A 11 -0.60 5.74 -5.83
C VAL A 11 -2.06 5.98 -6.19
N SER A 12 -2.59 5.27 -7.19
CA SER A 12 -3.99 5.36 -7.59
C SER A 12 -4.91 4.94 -6.45
N ALA A 13 -4.66 3.79 -5.82
CA ALA A 13 -5.44 3.31 -4.69
C ALA A 13 -5.49 4.37 -3.56
N ILE A 14 -4.35 4.98 -3.23
CA ILE A 14 -4.31 6.05 -2.22
C ILE A 14 -5.11 7.29 -2.67
N ARG A 15 -4.99 7.73 -3.94
CA ARG A 15 -5.76 8.86 -4.49
C ARG A 15 -7.27 8.64 -4.41
N TRP A 16 -7.72 7.41 -4.65
CA TRP A 16 -9.13 7.02 -4.63
C TRP A 16 -9.59 6.51 -3.24
N CYS A 17 -8.78 6.72 -2.20
CA CYS A 17 -9.07 6.27 -0.83
C CYS A 17 -9.38 4.76 -0.71
N ILE A 18 -8.83 3.95 -1.63
CA ILE A 18 -8.97 2.49 -1.63
C ILE A 18 -7.98 1.90 -0.61
N PRO A 19 -8.45 1.11 0.37
CA PRO A 19 -7.57 0.49 1.35
C PRO A 19 -6.56 -0.46 0.69
N VAL A 20 -5.27 -0.17 0.88
CA VAL A 20 -4.18 -1.10 0.51
C VAL A 20 -3.79 -1.94 1.72
N LEU A 21 -3.82 -3.27 1.55
CA LEU A 21 -3.35 -4.23 2.54
C LEU A 21 -1.99 -4.79 2.13
N LEU A 22 -0.99 -4.56 2.98
CA LEU A 22 0.34 -5.10 2.79
C LEU A 22 0.39 -6.54 3.31
N VAL A 23 0.89 -7.45 2.48
CA VAL A 23 1.04 -8.86 2.83
C VAL A 23 2.49 -9.27 2.65
N THR A 24 3.09 -9.83 3.71
CA THR A 24 4.44 -10.40 3.63
C THR A 24 4.34 -11.84 3.17
N VAL A 25 4.92 -12.13 2.00
CA VAL A 25 5.01 -13.50 1.50
C VAL A 25 6.20 -14.19 2.16
N GLU A 26 5.92 -15.16 3.04
CA GLU A 26 6.96 -15.93 3.70
C GLU A 26 7.43 -17.07 2.77
N LYS A 27 8.67 -16.96 2.28
CA LYS A 27 9.35 -18.03 1.53
C LYS A 27 10.63 -18.42 2.27
N ALA A 28 10.89 -19.73 2.33
CA ALA A 28 12.09 -20.26 2.98
C ALA A 28 13.36 -19.64 2.37
N GLY A 29 14.18 -19.01 3.22
CA GLY A 29 15.45 -18.38 2.83
C GLY A 29 15.40 -16.90 2.44
N SER A 30 14.23 -16.27 2.39
CA SER A 30 14.10 -14.84 2.09
C SER A 30 13.39 -14.10 3.20
N LYS A 31 14.04 -13.05 3.76
CA LYS A 31 13.40 -12.08 4.65
C LYS A 31 13.20 -10.77 3.87
N PHE A 32 12.01 -10.21 3.97
CA PHE A 32 11.74 -8.89 3.44
C PHE A 32 12.35 -7.85 4.37
N GLU A 33 13.13 -6.93 3.81
CA GLU A 33 13.66 -5.78 4.53
C GLU A 33 12.83 -4.55 4.20
N PHE A 34 12.35 -3.86 5.23
CA PHE A 34 11.61 -2.63 5.04
C PHE A 34 12.55 -1.51 4.56
N PRO A 35 12.08 -0.61 3.68
CA PRO A 35 12.92 0.47 3.19
C PRO A 35 13.32 1.45 4.29
N THR A 36 14.55 1.97 4.18
CA THR A 36 15.11 2.98 5.08
C THR A 36 14.77 4.41 4.64
N ASP A 37 15.00 5.40 5.49
CA ASP A 37 14.84 6.81 5.12
C ASP A 37 15.71 7.20 3.92
N SER A 38 16.95 6.72 3.87
CA SER A 38 17.87 6.94 2.74
C SER A 38 17.35 6.37 1.42
N PHE A 39 16.55 5.31 1.45
CA PHE A 39 15.89 4.79 0.26
C PHE A 39 14.82 5.76 -0.24
N TYR A 40 13.98 6.27 0.67
CA TYR A 40 12.93 7.22 0.30
C TYR A 40 13.50 8.54 -0.25
N GLU A 41 14.61 9.03 0.30
CA GLU A 41 15.29 10.23 -0.20
C GLU A 41 15.79 10.04 -1.64
N LYS A 42 16.45 8.91 -1.92
CA LYS A 42 16.94 8.60 -3.27
C LYS A 42 15.80 8.35 -4.25
N LEU A 43 14.72 7.71 -3.81
CA LEU A 43 13.53 7.48 -4.62
C LEU A 43 12.84 8.80 -4.98
N GLY A 44 12.66 9.71 -4.02
CA GLY A 44 12.11 11.04 -4.26
C GLY A 44 12.96 11.87 -5.23
N ALA A 45 14.27 11.66 -5.22
CA ALA A 45 15.21 12.28 -6.16
C ALA A 45 15.31 11.57 -7.53
N GLY A 46 14.52 10.53 -7.80
CA GLY A 46 14.57 9.76 -9.05
C GLY A 46 15.80 8.86 -9.21
N LYS A 47 16.60 8.67 -8.16
CA LYS A 47 17.88 7.93 -8.23
C LYS A 47 17.73 6.41 -8.09
N GLU A 48 16.60 5.93 -7.57
CA GLU A 48 16.28 4.49 -7.40
C GLU A 48 15.41 3.93 -8.54
N MET A 49 15.12 4.75 -9.55
CA MET A 49 14.29 4.39 -10.70
C MET A 49 15.06 4.45 -12.00
N LYS A 50 14.72 3.57 -12.94
CA LYS A 50 15.19 3.70 -14.31
C LYS A 50 14.37 4.81 -14.97
N LYS A 51 14.96 5.53 -15.92
CA LYS A 51 14.27 6.59 -16.68
C LYS A 51 12.99 6.08 -17.37
N GLU A 52 13.00 4.83 -17.81
CA GLU A 52 11.84 4.14 -18.39
C GLU A 52 10.68 4.02 -17.38
N ASP A 53 10.99 3.68 -16.13
CA ASP A 53 9.99 3.58 -15.06
C ASP A 53 9.41 4.95 -14.70
N GLU A 54 10.27 5.99 -14.69
CA GLU A 54 9.85 7.38 -14.45
C GLU A 54 8.94 7.91 -15.55
N ALA A 55 9.21 7.54 -16.82
CA ALA A 55 8.36 7.91 -17.93
C ALA A 55 6.94 7.34 -17.77
N VAL A 56 6.81 6.07 -17.35
CA VAL A 56 5.49 5.46 -17.09
C VAL A 56 4.73 6.20 -15.99
N LEU A 57 5.41 6.59 -14.90
CA LEU A 57 4.77 7.39 -13.85
C LEU A 57 4.32 8.76 -14.36
N ALA A 58 5.18 9.44 -15.13
CA ALA A 58 4.89 10.75 -15.69
C ALA A 58 3.71 10.72 -16.66
N GLU A 59 3.61 9.69 -17.51
CA GLU A 59 2.45 9.45 -18.39
C GLU A 59 1.14 9.29 -17.61
N CYS A 60 1.22 8.74 -16.40
CA CYS A 60 0.08 8.61 -15.49
C CYS A 60 -0.16 9.86 -14.61
N GLY A 61 0.61 10.93 -14.80
CA GLY A 61 0.55 12.14 -13.97
C GLY A 61 0.95 11.88 -12.51
N ILE A 62 1.92 11.01 -12.28
CA ILE A 62 2.42 10.63 -10.95
C ILE A 62 3.85 11.15 -10.77
N THR A 63 4.13 11.82 -9.65
CA THR A 63 5.48 12.28 -9.31
C THR A 63 6.22 11.29 -8.42
N CYS A 64 7.56 11.33 -8.41
CA CYS A 64 8.37 10.51 -7.50
C CYS A 64 8.08 10.81 -6.02
N GLU A 65 7.71 12.06 -5.69
CA GLU A 65 7.32 12.45 -4.35
C GLU A 65 5.99 11.80 -3.92
N GLU A 66 5.00 11.76 -4.83
CA GLU A 66 3.75 11.05 -4.58
C GLU A 66 3.97 9.55 -4.35
N VAL A 67 4.88 8.93 -5.12
CA VAL A 67 5.26 7.53 -4.90
C VAL A 67 5.86 7.34 -3.52
N VAL A 68 6.79 8.20 -3.10
CA VAL A 68 7.39 8.12 -1.75
C VAL A 68 6.32 8.22 -0.67
N ASN A 69 5.40 9.18 -0.79
CA ASN A 69 4.33 9.36 0.18
C ASN A 69 3.38 8.17 0.22
N ALA A 70 3.01 7.62 -0.94
CA ALA A 70 2.15 6.44 -1.03
C ALA A 70 2.83 5.20 -0.42
N LEU A 71 4.10 4.96 -0.73
CA LEU A 71 4.85 3.84 -0.15
C LEU A 71 5.01 3.99 1.36
N LYS A 72 5.33 5.19 1.87
CA LYS A 72 5.38 5.44 3.33
C LYS A 72 4.03 5.17 3.99
N SER A 73 2.93 5.57 3.36
CA SER A 73 1.57 5.32 3.87
C SER A 73 1.25 3.82 3.97
N VAL A 74 1.60 3.05 2.94
CA VAL A 74 1.34 1.60 2.89
C VAL A 74 2.28 0.83 3.80
N LEU A 75 3.58 1.12 3.78
CA LEU A 75 4.61 0.36 4.49
C LEU A 75 4.71 0.68 6.00
N LYS A 76 4.09 1.77 6.47
CA LYS A 76 3.87 2.03 7.90
C LYS A 76 2.86 1.08 8.54
N ARG A 77 2.07 0.36 7.74
CA ARG A 77 1.07 -0.59 8.23
C ARG A 77 1.75 -1.92 8.55
N ILE A 78 1.29 -2.58 9.61
CA ILE A 78 1.73 -3.92 9.96
C ILE A 78 1.37 -4.85 8.80
N ALA A 79 2.39 -5.46 8.18
CA ALA A 79 2.18 -6.44 7.13
C ALA A 79 1.59 -7.72 7.73
N VAL A 80 0.52 -8.24 7.12
CA VAL A 80 -0.04 -9.52 7.54
C VAL A 80 0.76 -10.65 6.86
N PRO A 81 1.23 -11.68 7.59
CA PRO A 81 1.92 -12.78 6.97
C PRO A 81 0.96 -13.63 6.13
N TYR A 82 1.40 -14.05 4.95
CA TYR A 82 0.70 -15.03 4.12
C TYR A 82 1.69 -16.05 3.58
N SER A 83 1.35 -17.32 3.75
CA SER A 83 2.21 -18.43 3.34
C SER A 83 1.53 -19.25 2.24
N PRO A 84 1.81 -18.96 0.96
CA PRO A 84 1.18 -19.67 -0.16
C PRO A 84 1.53 -21.17 -0.18
N HIS A 85 2.56 -21.60 0.55
CA HIS A 85 3.04 -22.97 0.58
C HIS A 85 2.61 -23.79 1.81
N LYS A 86 1.90 -23.20 2.78
CA LYS A 86 1.35 -23.94 3.93
C LYS A 86 0.15 -24.80 3.51
N SER A 87 -0.28 -25.70 4.41
CA SER A 87 -1.43 -26.59 4.20
C SER A 87 -2.69 -25.79 3.85
N GLY A 88 -3.61 -26.40 3.09
CA GLY A 88 -4.83 -25.73 2.62
C GLY A 88 -5.71 -25.19 3.75
N VAL A 89 -5.69 -25.83 4.93
CA VAL A 89 -6.40 -25.34 6.12
C VAL A 89 -5.79 -24.05 6.64
N ILE A 90 -4.46 -23.99 6.78
CA ILE A 90 -3.76 -22.80 7.27
C ILE A 90 -3.94 -21.64 6.28
N ARG A 91 -3.80 -21.92 4.97
CA ARG A 91 -3.98 -20.90 3.93
C ARG A 91 -5.38 -20.27 3.95
N ARG A 92 -6.43 -21.08 4.13
CA ARG A 92 -7.81 -20.56 4.23
C ARG A 92 -8.01 -19.69 5.46
N ALA A 93 -7.44 -20.07 6.61
CA ALA A 93 -7.48 -19.25 7.81
C ALA A 93 -6.72 -17.92 7.63
N GLU A 94 -5.53 -17.94 7.03
CA GLU A 94 -4.76 -16.73 6.70
C GLU A 94 -5.55 -15.81 5.73
N LEU A 95 -6.17 -16.38 4.69
CA LEU A 95 -7.01 -15.61 3.75
C LEU A 95 -8.26 -15.04 4.43
N GLN A 96 -8.92 -15.79 5.31
CA GLN A 96 -10.09 -15.31 6.02
C GLN A 96 -9.72 -14.12 6.93
N ALA A 97 -8.62 -14.20 7.66
CA ALA A 97 -8.13 -13.09 8.49
C ALA A 97 -7.79 -11.85 7.63
N LEU A 98 -7.21 -12.03 6.45
CA LEU A 98 -6.96 -10.94 5.50
C LEU A 98 -8.26 -10.27 5.03
N LEU A 99 -9.32 -11.07 4.78
CA LEU A 99 -10.62 -10.55 4.34
C LEU A 99 -11.35 -9.82 5.46
N GLU A 100 -11.32 -10.34 6.69
CA GLU A 100 -11.90 -9.69 7.87
C GLU A 100 -11.25 -8.32 8.13
N GLU A 101 -9.92 -8.22 7.98
CA GLU A 101 -9.18 -6.96 8.10
C GLU A 101 -9.59 -5.92 7.04
N VAL A 102 -10.00 -6.36 5.84
CA VAL A 102 -10.53 -5.46 4.80
C VAL A 102 -11.92 -4.95 5.20
N SER A 103 -12.82 -5.83 5.64
CA SER A 103 -14.18 -5.45 6.04
C SER A 103 -14.22 -4.48 7.22
N LEU A 104 -13.38 -4.68 8.23
CA LEU A 104 -13.27 -3.78 9.40
C LEU A 104 -12.84 -2.35 9.01
N ARG A 105 -12.18 -2.18 7.86
CA ARG A 105 -11.71 -0.87 7.39
C ARG A 105 -12.79 -0.10 6.64
N GLU A 106 -13.73 -0.77 5.99
CA GLU A 106 -14.87 -0.11 5.34
C GLU A 106 -15.74 0.62 6.38
N GLU A 107 -15.92 0.03 7.57
CA GLU A 107 -16.74 0.59 8.65
C GLU A 107 -16.13 1.86 9.27
N GLN A 108 -14.80 2.00 9.28
CA GLN A 108 -14.11 3.17 9.85
C GLN A 108 -14.14 4.39 8.92
N VAL A 109 -14.17 4.18 7.60
CA VAL A 109 -14.19 5.27 6.60
C VAL A 109 -15.59 5.89 6.45
N GLY A 110 -16.65 5.13 6.70
CA GLY A 110 -18.04 5.63 6.67
C GLY A 110 -18.50 6.41 7.92
N GLY A 111 -17.68 6.48 8.97
CA GLY A 111 -18.05 7.06 10.28
C GLY A 111 -17.83 8.57 10.44
N GLN A 112 -17.28 9.27 9.44
CA GLN A 112 -16.96 10.70 9.51
C GLN A 112 -17.85 11.59 8.61
N GLU A 113 -19.16 11.32 8.56
CA GLU A 113 -20.16 12.30 8.08
C GLU A 113 -21.28 12.46 9.12
N SER A 114 -20.97 13.12 10.24
CA SER A 114 -22.00 13.74 11.08
C SER A 114 -21.44 14.97 11.79
N VAL A 115 -21.00 15.96 10.99
CA VAL A 115 -20.80 17.31 11.49
C VAL A 115 -22.19 17.92 11.68
N LYS A 116 -22.55 18.13 12.94
CA LYS A 116 -23.74 18.83 13.44
C LYS A 116 -24.11 20.01 12.56
N MET A 117 -25.21 19.87 11.84
CA MET A 117 -25.90 20.97 11.18
C MET A 117 -26.52 21.87 12.26
N SER A 118 -25.98 23.08 12.34
CA SER A 118 -26.40 24.19 13.18
C SER A 118 -27.91 24.46 13.05
N ARG A 119 -28.61 24.56 14.18
CA ARG A 119 -29.86 25.31 14.26
C ARG A 119 -29.62 26.54 15.12
N SER A 120 -29.32 27.64 14.44
CA SER A 120 -29.55 28.98 14.95
C SER A 120 -30.90 29.43 14.41
N SER A 121 -31.89 29.60 15.28
CA SER A 121 -33.05 30.49 15.13
C SER A 121 -33.64 30.71 16.51
#